data_AF-A0A257PLI6-F1
#
_entry.id   AF-A0A257PLI6-F1
#
_cell.length_a   1.000
_cell.length_b   1.000
_cell.length_c   1.000
_cell.angle_alpha   90.00
_cell.angle_beta   90.00
_cell.angle_gamma   90.00
#
_symmetry.space_group_name_H-M   'P 1'
#
loop_
_entity.id
_entity.type
_entity.pdbx_description
1 polymer ?
#
loop_
_entity_poly.entity_id
_entity_poly.type
_entity_poly.pdbx_seq_one_letter_code
_entity_poly.pdbx_strand_id
1 'polypeptide(L)'
;MARPFAWEASYPPGLVWDVAPPQISLPEHLQNCVTAHGHRLFIDYRGTEISYAEFGRKVHQTAAGLLALGLQPGAKVALYLPNTPYHPFSFFGVLKAGGVVVHLSPLDAPRELVHKLTDSGARILITTNIGPMLEGAQKLLAGGFIDRLIVGDDAVFGPAPGLPIVAVPEGNPAIVNFNTLFEAALPETWPVLVPTDLAVLQYTGGTTGLPKGAMHTHATLGASIAIYNQFYEGQTPEDKNEKLRV
;
A
#
# COMPACT_ATOMS: atom_id res chain seq x y z
N MET A 1 10.25 -27.68 23.54
CA MET A 1 9.26 -27.31 24.58
C MET A 1 8.03 -28.17 24.36
N ALA A 2 7.42 -28.70 25.42
CA ALA A 2 6.15 -29.39 25.30
C ALA A 2 5.08 -28.37 24.86
N ARG A 3 4.24 -28.75 23.89
CA ARG A 3 3.15 -27.94 23.34
C ARG A 3 1.91 -28.15 24.21
N PRO A 4 1.57 -27.24 25.14
CA PRO A 4 0.52 -27.47 26.13
C PRO A 4 -0.90 -27.50 25.56
N PHE A 5 -1.12 -26.94 24.37
CA PHE A 5 -2.45 -26.83 23.78
C PHE A 5 -2.66 -27.78 22.59
N ALA A 6 -3.86 -28.37 22.50
CA ALA A 6 -4.19 -29.38 21.49
C ALA A 6 -4.08 -28.85 20.04
N TRP A 7 -4.37 -27.57 19.80
CA TRP A 7 -4.26 -26.96 18.47
C TRP A 7 -2.81 -26.78 18.00
N GLU A 8 -1.84 -26.76 18.92
CA GLU A 8 -0.42 -26.67 18.56
C GLU A 8 0.07 -27.91 17.82
N ALA A 9 -0.64 -29.04 17.90
CA ALA A 9 -0.36 -30.22 17.07
C ALA A 9 -0.57 -29.95 15.57
N SER A 10 -1.35 -28.94 15.21
CA SER A 10 -1.61 -28.53 13.82
C SER A 10 -0.65 -27.46 13.30
N TYR A 11 0.31 -26.98 14.13
CA TYR A 11 1.25 -25.93 13.75
C TYR A 11 2.62 -26.47 13.34
N PRO A 12 3.34 -25.79 12.44
CA PRO A 12 4.71 -26.15 12.07
C PRO A 12 5.60 -26.36 13.30
N PRO A 13 6.47 -27.39 13.36
CA PRO A 13 7.21 -27.78 14.57
C PRO A 13 8.01 -26.67 15.26
N GLY A 14 8.55 -25.72 14.50
CA GLY A 14 9.31 -24.58 15.00
C GLY A 14 8.49 -23.32 15.33
N LEU A 15 7.19 -23.32 15.06
CA LEU A 15 6.32 -22.16 15.32
C LEU A 15 6.16 -21.93 16.83
N VAL A 16 6.27 -20.66 17.24
CA VAL A 16 5.91 -20.16 18.57
C VAL A 16 4.68 -19.27 18.44
N TRP A 17 3.53 -19.74 18.93
CA TRP A 17 2.23 -19.09 18.66
C TRP A 17 1.99 -17.84 19.52
N ASP A 18 2.66 -17.73 20.66
CA ASP A 18 2.55 -16.63 21.63
C ASP A 18 3.70 -15.62 21.50
N VAL A 19 4.39 -15.59 20.35
CA VAL A 19 5.44 -14.60 20.10
C VAL A 19 4.88 -13.18 20.18
N ALA A 20 5.58 -12.29 20.90
CA ALA A 20 5.26 -10.87 20.87
C ALA A 20 5.65 -10.29 19.50
N PRO A 21 4.70 -9.73 18.73
CA PRO A 21 5.03 -9.13 17.44
C PRO A 21 5.96 -7.93 17.62
N PRO A 22 6.89 -7.68 16.67
CA PRO A 22 7.72 -6.49 16.67
C PRO A 22 6.86 -5.22 16.80
N GLN A 23 7.23 -4.34 17.73
CA GLN A 23 6.55 -3.06 17.95
C GLN A 23 7.23 -1.96 17.13
N ILE A 24 7.18 -2.11 15.81
CA ILE A 24 7.78 -1.16 14.85
C ILE A 24 6.76 -0.79 13.77
N SER A 25 7.04 0.30 13.05
CA SER A 25 6.17 0.75 11.95
C SER A 25 6.34 -0.13 10.70
N LEU A 26 5.33 -0.16 9.81
CA LEU A 26 5.46 -0.86 8.53
C LEU A 26 6.58 -0.30 7.63
N PRO A 27 6.79 1.03 7.53
CA PRO A 27 7.95 1.56 6.83
C PRO A 27 9.29 1.09 7.43
N GLU A 28 9.36 0.87 8.74
CA GLU A 28 10.56 0.33 9.41
C GLU A 28 10.77 -1.16 9.09
N HIS A 29 9.70 -1.97 9.07
CA HIS A 29 9.76 -3.34 8.56
C HIS A 29 10.34 -3.38 7.14
N LEU A 30 9.83 -2.52 6.24
CA LEU A 30 10.34 -2.42 4.87
C LEU A 30 11.82 -2.02 4.87
N GLN A 31 12.22 -1.02 5.66
CA GLN A 31 13.61 -0.58 5.71
C GLN A 31 14.56 -1.71 6.14
N ASN A 32 14.15 -2.54 7.09
CA ASN A 32 14.92 -3.72 7.50
C ASN A 32 15.09 -4.71 6.33
N CYS A 33 14.02 -4.98 5.57
CA CYS A 33 14.10 -5.81 4.36
C CYS A 33 15.00 -5.19 3.29
N VAL A 34 14.91 -3.88 3.05
CA VAL A 34 15.75 -3.17 2.08
C VAL A 34 17.23 -3.27 2.45
N THR A 35 17.56 -3.09 3.73
CA THR A 35 18.94 -3.24 4.22
C THR A 35 19.45 -4.68 4.05
N ALA A 36 18.64 -5.67 4.38
CA ALA A 36 19.05 -7.09 4.33
C ALA A 36 19.10 -7.67 2.91
N HIS A 37 18.23 -7.17 2.01
CA HIS A 37 17.93 -7.83 0.73
C HIS A 37 17.96 -6.89 -0.47
N GLY A 38 18.60 -5.72 -0.36
CA GLY A 38 18.53 -4.65 -1.34
C GLY A 38 18.76 -5.05 -2.81
N HIS A 39 19.65 -6.02 -3.07
CA HIS A 39 19.97 -6.50 -4.42
C HIS A 39 18.92 -7.45 -5.02
N ARG A 40 18.04 -8.03 -4.19
CA ARG A 40 17.04 -9.00 -4.66
C ARG A 40 15.93 -8.29 -5.43
N LEU A 41 15.38 -8.99 -6.42
CA LEU A 41 14.19 -8.55 -7.13
C LEU A 41 12.99 -8.47 -6.17
N PHE A 42 12.26 -7.35 -6.22
CA PHE A 42 11.06 -7.12 -5.42
C PHE A 42 9.80 -7.11 -6.29
N ILE A 43 9.82 -6.38 -7.41
CA ILE A 43 8.73 -6.32 -8.38
C ILE A 43 9.26 -6.72 -9.75
N ASP A 44 8.59 -7.66 -10.39
CA ASP A 44 8.62 -7.84 -11.85
C ASP A 44 7.27 -7.39 -12.38
N TYR A 45 7.29 -6.38 -13.24
CA TYR A 45 6.08 -5.85 -13.84
C TYR A 45 6.32 -5.51 -15.30
N ARG A 46 5.76 -6.33 -16.20
CA ARG A 46 5.86 -6.18 -17.66
C ARG A 46 7.31 -6.12 -18.14
N GLY A 47 8.18 -6.93 -17.52
CA GLY A 47 9.61 -6.95 -17.81
C GLY A 47 10.40 -5.79 -17.20
N THR A 48 9.74 -4.89 -16.48
CA THR A 48 10.41 -3.94 -15.60
C THR A 48 10.71 -4.61 -14.27
N GLU A 49 11.99 -4.82 -14.00
CA GLU A 49 12.49 -5.38 -12.75
C GLU A 49 12.88 -4.26 -11.78
N ILE A 50 12.36 -4.30 -10.56
CA ILE A 50 12.67 -3.34 -9.49
C ILE A 50 13.19 -4.12 -8.28
N SER A 51 14.42 -3.82 -7.89
CA SER A 51 15.04 -4.40 -6.69
C SER A 51 14.46 -3.84 -5.39
N TYR A 52 14.68 -4.50 -4.25
CA TYR A 52 14.32 -3.94 -2.93
C TYR A 52 14.96 -2.56 -2.70
N ALA A 53 16.23 -2.37 -3.07
CA ALA A 53 16.91 -1.10 -2.91
C ALA A 53 16.26 0.01 -3.75
N GLU A 54 15.89 -0.28 -5.00
CA GLU A 54 15.18 0.66 -5.84
C GLU A 54 13.78 0.96 -5.34
N PHE A 55 13.04 -0.07 -4.92
CA PHE A 55 11.73 0.09 -4.29
C PHE A 55 11.79 1.01 -3.07
N GLY A 56 12.76 0.79 -2.16
CA GLY A 56 12.97 1.64 -0.99
C GLY A 56 13.24 3.10 -1.36
N ARG A 57 14.05 3.36 -2.40
CA ARG A 57 14.25 4.72 -2.92
C ARG A 57 12.94 5.33 -3.43
N LYS A 58 12.18 4.60 -4.24
CA LYS A 58 10.88 5.06 -4.77
C LYS A 58 9.87 5.36 -3.66
N VAL A 59 9.86 4.58 -2.58
CA VAL A 59 9.06 4.83 -1.38
C VAL A 59 9.48 6.14 -0.70
N HIS A 60 10.78 6.36 -0.47
CA HIS A 60 11.27 7.62 0.11
C HIS A 60 10.92 8.82 -0.75
N GLN A 61 11.10 8.72 -2.07
CA GLN A 61 10.75 9.82 -2.96
C GLN A 61 9.24 10.07 -2.98
N THR A 62 8.42 9.02 -3.03
CA THR A 62 6.95 9.15 -2.95
C THR A 62 6.54 9.87 -1.66
N ALA A 63 7.12 9.47 -0.52
CA ALA A 63 6.86 10.11 0.77
C ALA A 63 7.27 11.59 0.78
N ALA A 64 8.47 11.90 0.27
CA ALA A 64 8.96 13.28 0.16
C ALA A 64 8.07 14.14 -0.74
N GLY A 65 7.67 13.62 -1.90
CA GLY A 65 6.74 14.30 -2.80
C GLY A 65 5.38 14.56 -2.16
N LEU A 66 4.83 13.60 -1.43
CA LEU A 66 3.58 13.81 -0.69
C LEU A 66 3.71 14.89 0.39
N LEU A 67 4.82 14.91 1.13
CA LEU A 67 5.11 15.97 2.11
C LEU A 67 5.26 17.34 1.44
N ALA A 68 5.97 17.42 0.31
CA ALA A 68 6.12 18.65 -0.47
C ALA A 68 4.80 19.15 -1.05
N LEU A 69 3.87 18.23 -1.35
CA LEU A 69 2.49 18.53 -1.70
C LEU A 69 1.63 18.97 -0.49
N GLY A 70 2.17 18.97 0.72
CA GLY A 70 1.52 19.44 1.94
C GLY A 70 0.76 18.36 2.71
N LEU A 71 0.97 17.07 2.44
CA LEU A 71 0.40 15.99 3.22
C LEU A 71 0.82 16.14 4.70
N GLN A 72 -0.16 16.20 5.59
CA GLN A 72 0.08 16.25 7.04
C GLN A 72 0.02 14.84 7.63
N PRO A 73 0.77 14.54 8.71
CA PRO A 73 0.60 13.29 9.45
C PRO A 73 -0.86 13.07 9.86
N GLY A 74 -1.33 11.83 9.77
CA GLY A 74 -2.72 11.43 10.01
C GLY A 74 -3.70 11.76 8.86
N ALA A 75 -3.26 12.43 7.79
CA ALA A 75 -4.11 12.66 6.62
C ALA A 75 -4.39 11.36 5.86
N LYS A 76 -5.62 11.20 5.39
CA LYS A 76 -6.07 10.01 4.66
C LYS A 76 -5.81 10.18 3.16
N VAL A 77 -5.14 9.20 2.57
CA VAL A 77 -4.86 9.14 1.13
C VAL A 77 -5.52 7.90 0.55
N ALA A 78 -6.45 8.10 -0.38
CA ALA A 78 -7.12 7.01 -1.07
C ALA A 78 -6.23 6.42 -2.16
N LEU A 79 -6.10 5.10 -2.18
CA LEU A 79 -5.47 4.37 -3.26
C LEU A 79 -6.59 3.72 -4.09
N TYR A 80 -6.80 4.25 -5.30
CA TYR A 80 -7.68 3.70 -6.31
C TYR A 80 -6.80 3.20 -7.45
N LEU A 81 -6.08 2.10 -7.19
CA LEU A 81 -5.04 1.56 -8.05
C LEU A 81 -5.28 0.07 -8.33
N PRO A 82 -4.98 -0.43 -9.54
CA PRO A 82 -4.90 -1.85 -9.80
C PRO A 82 -3.52 -2.39 -9.37
N ASN A 83 -3.22 -3.64 -9.73
CA ASN A 83 -1.93 -4.27 -9.49
C ASN A 83 -0.85 -3.67 -10.41
N THR A 84 -0.35 -2.49 -10.03
CA THR A 84 0.75 -1.78 -10.69
C THR A 84 1.81 -1.41 -9.64
N PRO A 85 3.06 -1.11 -10.03
CA PRO A 85 4.10 -0.67 -9.09
C PRO A 85 3.72 0.59 -8.30
N TYR A 86 2.85 1.45 -8.85
CA TYR A 86 2.33 2.61 -8.13
C TYR A 86 1.60 2.24 -6.84
N HIS A 87 0.94 1.08 -6.75
CA HIS A 87 0.27 0.66 -5.53
C HIS A 87 1.25 0.48 -4.36
N PRO A 88 2.27 -0.41 -4.43
CA PRO A 88 3.21 -0.57 -3.32
C PRO A 88 4.08 0.69 -3.09
N PHE A 89 4.43 1.46 -4.13
CA PHE A 89 5.10 2.76 -3.92
C PHE A 89 4.25 3.71 -3.06
N SER A 90 2.97 3.84 -3.41
CA SER A 90 2.02 4.70 -2.71
C SER A 90 1.71 4.21 -1.31
N PHE A 91 1.48 2.90 -1.15
CA PHE A 91 1.17 2.30 0.13
C PHE A 91 2.26 2.64 1.16
N PHE A 92 3.51 2.30 0.87
CA PHE A 92 4.60 2.59 1.81
C PHE A 92 4.98 4.07 1.84
N GLY A 93 4.85 4.79 0.72
CA GLY A 93 5.14 6.22 0.65
C GLY A 93 4.20 7.05 1.53
N VAL A 94 2.90 6.77 1.47
CA VAL A 94 1.88 7.40 2.34
C VAL A 94 2.19 7.11 3.81
N LEU A 95 2.42 5.85 4.16
CA LEU A 95 2.75 5.47 5.54
C LEU A 95 4.04 6.13 6.03
N LYS A 96 5.10 6.17 5.22
CA LYS A 96 6.38 6.82 5.55
C LYS A 96 6.23 8.33 5.75
N ALA A 97 5.29 8.96 5.04
CA ALA A 97 4.92 10.36 5.22
C ALA A 97 3.98 10.60 6.43
N GLY A 98 3.67 9.54 7.21
CA GLY A 98 2.76 9.61 8.35
C GLY A 98 1.28 9.68 7.98
N GLY A 99 0.94 9.47 6.71
CA GLY A 99 -0.43 9.39 6.24
C GLY A 99 -1.08 8.03 6.52
N VAL A 100 -2.40 7.99 6.36
CA VAL A 100 -3.24 6.80 6.49
C VAL A 100 -3.70 6.39 5.09
N VAL A 101 -3.47 5.13 4.73
CA VAL A 101 -3.94 4.57 3.46
C VAL A 101 -5.43 4.25 3.55
N VAL A 102 -6.20 4.67 2.54
CA VAL A 102 -7.59 4.23 2.35
C VAL A 102 -7.66 3.40 1.08
N HIS A 103 -7.88 2.10 1.21
CA HIS A 103 -7.96 1.23 0.04
C HIS A 103 -9.35 1.30 -0.60
N LEU A 104 -9.36 1.64 -1.89
CA LEU A 104 -10.52 1.57 -2.76
C LEU A 104 -10.31 0.45 -3.78
N SER A 105 -11.38 -0.29 -4.11
CA SER A 105 -11.31 -1.33 -5.13
C SER A 105 -11.53 -0.69 -6.50
N PRO A 106 -10.74 -1.04 -7.52
CA PRO A 106 -11.04 -0.72 -8.92
C PRO A 106 -12.44 -1.18 -9.37
N LEU A 107 -13.01 -2.18 -8.70
CA LEU A 107 -14.33 -2.76 -8.98
C LEU A 107 -15.47 -2.10 -8.18
N ASP A 108 -15.17 -1.19 -7.26
CA ASP A 108 -16.21 -0.48 -6.51
C ASP A 108 -17.10 0.34 -7.45
N ALA A 109 -18.41 0.28 -7.23
CA ALA A 109 -19.33 1.13 -7.96
C ALA A 109 -19.09 2.62 -7.62
N PRO A 110 -19.40 3.58 -8.51
CA PRO A 110 -19.18 5.01 -8.24
C PRO A 110 -19.79 5.50 -6.92
N ARG A 111 -20.99 5.03 -6.57
CA ARG A 111 -21.65 5.35 -5.30
C ARG A 111 -20.89 4.84 -4.07
N GLU A 112 -20.20 3.71 -4.20
CA GLU A 112 -19.40 3.11 -3.13
C GLU A 112 -18.09 3.86 -2.95
N LEU A 113 -17.44 4.28 -4.05
CA LEU A 113 -16.27 5.15 -4.01
C LEU A 113 -16.59 6.47 -3.29
N VAL A 114 -17.71 7.11 -3.65
CA VAL A 114 -18.19 8.34 -2.99
C VAL A 114 -18.43 8.12 -1.49
N HIS A 115 -19.13 7.04 -1.12
CA HIS A 115 -19.36 6.68 0.28
C HIS A 115 -18.05 6.51 1.04
N LYS A 116 -17.13 5.68 0.53
CA LYS A 116 -15.84 5.39 1.19
C LYS A 116 -14.95 6.62 1.32
N LEU A 117 -14.95 7.51 0.33
CA LEU A 117 -14.22 8.78 0.39
C LEU A 117 -14.82 9.72 1.44
N THR A 118 -16.15 9.82 1.48
CA THR A 118 -16.87 10.67 2.44
C THR A 118 -16.69 10.16 3.87
N ASP A 119 -16.86 8.85 4.10
CA ASP A 119 -16.75 8.21 5.41
C ASP A 119 -15.30 8.24 5.93
N SER A 120 -14.30 8.00 5.07
CA SER A 120 -12.89 8.06 5.49
C SER A 120 -12.37 9.49 5.63
N GLY A 121 -13.01 10.47 4.99
CA GLY A 121 -12.50 11.83 4.87
C GLY A 121 -11.21 11.95 4.02
N ALA A 122 -10.90 10.96 3.17
CA ALA A 122 -9.77 11.06 2.25
C ALA A 122 -10.05 12.11 1.16
N ARG A 123 -9.18 13.11 1.06
CA ARG A 123 -9.29 14.19 0.04
C ARG A 123 -8.17 14.17 -1.00
N ILE A 124 -7.19 13.27 -0.84
CA ILE A 124 -6.16 13.00 -1.84
C ILE A 124 -6.40 11.58 -2.34
N LEU A 125 -6.43 11.39 -3.66
CA LEU A 125 -6.58 10.09 -4.29
C LEU A 125 -5.44 9.84 -5.28
N ILE A 126 -4.86 8.65 -5.22
CA ILE A 126 -3.84 8.17 -6.13
C ILE A 126 -4.46 7.13 -7.05
N THR A 127 -4.29 7.29 -8.37
CA THR A 127 -4.77 6.38 -9.42
C THR A 127 -3.72 6.22 -10.51
N THR A 128 -4.06 5.51 -11.59
CA THR A 128 -3.26 5.34 -12.80
C THR A 128 -3.98 5.93 -14.02
N ASN A 129 -3.26 6.16 -15.11
CA ASN A 129 -3.79 6.63 -16.39
C ASN A 129 -4.43 5.51 -17.25
N ILE A 130 -4.87 4.42 -16.64
CA ILE A 130 -5.74 3.43 -17.29
C ILE A 130 -7.12 4.06 -17.48
N GLY A 131 -7.58 4.19 -18.72
CA GLY A 131 -8.71 5.01 -19.15
C GLY A 131 -9.94 4.99 -18.22
N PRO A 132 -10.61 3.84 -18.01
CA PRO A 132 -11.79 3.78 -17.14
C PRO A 132 -11.53 4.21 -15.69
N MET A 133 -10.34 3.90 -15.15
CA MET A 133 -9.98 4.28 -13.79
C MET A 133 -9.68 5.77 -13.68
N LEU A 134 -8.94 6.33 -14.64
CA LEU A 134 -8.68 7.76 -14.70
C LEU A 134 -9.98 8.55 -14.87
N GLU A 135 -10.87 8.10 -15.75
CA GLU A 135 -12.18 8.73 -15.96
C GLU A 135 -13.02 8.74 -14.67
N GLY A 136 -13.07 7.60 -13.96
CA GLY A 136 -13.74 7.50 -12.66
C GLY A 136 -13.14 8.46 -11.62
N ALA A 137 -11.81 8.53 -11.54
CA ALA A 137 -11.12 9.42 -10.62
C ALA A 137 -11.31 10.91 -10.95
N GLN A 138 -11.32 11.28 -12.24
CA GLN A 138 -11.62 12.64 -12.68
C GLN A 138 -13.07 13.04 -12.36
N LYS A 139 -14.04 12.11 -12.46
CA LYS A 139 -15.42 12.36 -12.01
C LYS A 139 -15.50 12.61 -10.50
N LEU A 140 -14.72 11.88 -9.69
CA LEU A 140 -14.65 12.12 -8.25
C LEU A 140 -14.05 13.49 -7.91
N LEU A 141 -13.00 13.91 -8.64
CA LEU A 141 -12.41 15.23 -8.52
C LEU A 141 -13.39 16.34 -8.92
N ALA A 142 -14.01 16.22 -10.10
CA ALA A 142 -14.99 17.19 -10.59
C ALA A 142 -16.22 17.30 -9.70
N GLY A 143 -16.60 16.21 -9.02
CA GLY A 143 -17.67 16.18 -8.02
C GLY A 143 -17.30 16.75 -6.65
N GLY A 144 -16.05 17.16 -6.43
CA GLY A 144 -15.59 17.75 -5.15
C GLY A 144 -15.38 16.74 -4.01
N PHE A 145 -15.40 15.44 -4.31
CA PHE A 145 -15.18 14.38 -3.32
C PHE A 145 -13.72 14.27 -2.90
N ILE A 146 -12.81 14.72 -3.77
CA ILE A 146 -11.37 14.85 -3.51
C ILE A 146 -10.89 16.23 -3.94
N ASP A 147 -9.82 16.72 -3.34
CA ASP A 147 -9.15 17.99 -3.70
C ASP A 147 -7.96 17.78 -4.61
N ARG A 148 -7.34 16.59 -4.57
CA ARG A 148 -6.14 16.28 -5.32
C ARG A 148 -6.18 14.88 -5.88
N LEU A 149 -5.85 14.79 -7.17
CA LEU A 149 -5.72 13.56 -7.92
C LEU A 149 -4.26 13.37 -8.33
N ILE A 150 -3.62 12.29 -7.88
CA ILE A 150 -2.27 11.94 -8.29
C ILE A 150 -2.37 10.76 -9.26
N VAL A 151 -1.80 10.89 -10.46
CA VAL A 151 -1.98 9.92 -11.54
C VAL A 151 -0.62 9.33 -11.92
N GLY A 152 -0.47 8.03 -11.71
CA GLY A 152 0.66 7.24 -12.21
C GLY A 152 0.56 7.04 -13.71
N ASP A 153 1.66 7.26 -14.42
CA ASP A 153 1.75 6.96 -15.84
C ASP A 153 2.17 5.50 -16.04
N ASP A 154 1.22 4.62 -16.35
CA ASP A 154 1.46 3.20 -16.55
C ASP A 154 2.31 2.92 -17.81
N ALA A 155 2.39 3.86 -18.76
CA ALA A 155 3.16 3.69 -19.99
C ALA A 155 4.67 3.57 -19.71
N VAL A 156 5.15 4.06 -18.57
CA VAL A 156 6.58 4.02 -18.20
C VAL A 156 7.08 2.61 -17.93
N PHE A 157 6.19 1.64 -17.67
CA PHE A 157 6.54 0.23 -17.47
C PHE A 157 6.40 -0.61 -18.76
N GLY A 158 6.46 0.05 -19.91
CA GLY A 158 6.41 -0.59 -21.22
C GLY A 158 5.00 -0.81 -21.77
N PRO A 159 4.84 -1.63 -22.82
CA PRO A 159 3.54 -1.89 -23.44
C PRO A 159 2.58 -2.61 -22.50
N ALA A 160 1.29 -2.28 -22.59
CA ALA A 160 0.21 -2.95 -21.86
C ALA A 160 -0.87 -3.43 -22.83
N PRO A 161 -0.69 -4.58 -23.51
CA PRO A 161 -1.65 -5.06 -24.50
C PRO A 161 -3.06 -5.20 -23.91
N GLY A 162 -4.04 -4.57 -24.56
CA GLY A 162 -5.44 -4.63 -24.15
C GLY A 162 -5.83 -3.66 -23.03
N LEU A 163 -4.89 -2.91 -22.44
CA LEU A 163 -5.22 -1.84 -21.49
C LEU A 163 -5.22 -0.47 -22.20
N PRO A 164 -6.31 0.31 -22.09
CA PRO A 164 -6.37 1.64 -22.68
C PRO A 164 -5.57 2.63 -21.82
N ILE A 165 -4.25 2.67 -22.00
CA ILE A 165 -3.40 3.68 -21.36
C ILE A 165 -3.57 5.00 -22.11
N VAL A 166 -3.98 6.05 -21.39
CA VAL A 166 -4.15 7.41 -21.95
C VAL A 166 -3.10 8.36 -21.37
N ALA A 167 -2.89 9.52 -21.98
CA ALA A 167 -1.97 10.50 -21.43
C ALA A 167 -2.43 10.98 -20.03
N VAL A 168 -1.47 11.22 -19.13
CA VAL A 168 -1.76 11.88 -17.86
C VAL A 168 -2.28 13.30 -18.16
N PRO A 169 -3.43 13.72 -17.61
CA PRO A 169 -3.98 15.05 -17.88
C PRO A 169 -3.07 16.17 -17.38
N GLU A 170 -2.88 17.20 -18.20
CA GLU A 170 -2.12 18.41 -17.87
C GLU A 170 -3.04 19.63 -17.74
N GLY A 171 -2.52 20.73 -17.17
CA GLY A 171 -3.20 22.02 -17.12
C GLY A 171 -4.22 22.20 -15.98
N ASN A 172 -4.59 21.13 -15.27
CA ASN A 172 -5.38 21.23 -14.03
C ASN A 172 -4.45 21.13 -12.81
N PRO A 173 -4.30 22.18 -11.98
CA PRO A 173 -3.39 22.17 -10.83
C PRO A 173 -3.78 21.17 -9.72
N ALA A 174 -5.02 20.67 -9.72
CA ALA A 174 -5.46 19.62 -8.80
C ALA A 174 -5.05 18.21 -9.26
N ILE A 175 -4.57 18.05 -10.51
CA ILE A 175 -4.06 16.79 -11.05
C ILE A 175 -2.54 16.85 -11.08
N VAL A 176 -1.90 15.90 -10.41
CA VAL A 176 -0.44 15.78 -10.32
C VAL A 176 0.00 14.49 -10.99
N ASN A 177 1.00 14.57 -11.87
CA ASN A 177 1.66 13.38 -12.38
C ASN A 177 2.49 12.74 -11.25
N PHE A 178 2.21 11.48 -10.91
CA PHE A 178 2.89 10.75 -9.83
C PHE A 178 4.41 10.78 -9.95
N ASN A 179 4.94 10.74 -11.18
CA ASN A 179 6.37 10.66 -11.40
C ASN A 179 7.12 11.91 -10.93
N THR A 180 6.44 13.06 -10.86
CA THR A 180 7.00 14.29 -10.28
C THR A 180 7.26 14.17 -8.78
N LEU A 181 6.59 13.25 -8.08
CA LEU A 181 6.92 12.93 -6.68
C LEU A 181 8.33 12.34 -6.57
N PHE A 182 8.83 11.69 -7.62
CA PHE A 182 10.19 11.15 -7.63
C PHE A 182 11.29 12.21 -7.69
N GLU A 183 10.92 13.44 -8.01
CA GLU A 183 11.84 14.56 -8.20
C GLU A 183 11.92 15.46 -6.96
N ALA A 184 11.03 15.25 -5.98
CA ALA A 184 11.00 16.04 -4.75
C ALA A 184 12.29 15.86 -3.95
N ALA A 185 12.80 16.97 -3.40
CA ALA A 185 13.91 16.93 -2.45
C ALA A 185 13.49 16.13 -1.21
N LEU A 186 14.37 15.25 -0.74
CA LEU A 186 14.13 14.52 0.50
C LEU A 186 14.15 15.49 1.69
N PRO A 187 13.20 15.37 2.63
CA PRO A 187 13.20 16.22 3.81
C PRO A 187 14.38 15.87 4.72
N GLU A 188 14.89 16.86 5.46
CA GLU A 188 15.94 16.65 6.47
C GLU A 188 15.47 15.73 7.61
N THR A 189 14.17 15.81 7.95
CA THR A 189 13.54 15.01 8.98
C THR A 189 12.25 14.38 8.47
N TRP A 190 12.01 13.13 8.86
CA TRP A 190 10.78 12.42 8.57
C TRP A 190 9.78 12.57 9.73
N PRO A 191 8.47 12.48 9.46
CA PRO A 191 7.48 12.30 10.51
C PRO A 191 7.83 11.09 11.39
N VAL A 192 7.64 11.25 12.70
CA VAL A 192 7.80 10.17 13.68
C VAL A 192 6.54 9.31 13.65
N LEU A 193 6.70 8.00 13.46
CA LEU A 193 5.62 7.03 13.48
C LEU A 193 5.71 6.22 14.76
N VAL A 194 4.57 5.92 15.39
CA VAL A 194 4.48 4.95 16.47
C VAL A 194 3.62 3.74 16.05
N PRO A 195 3.87 2.54 16.61
CA PRO A 195 3.15 1.33 16.19
C PRO A 195 1.62 1.41 16.34
N THR A 196 1.12 2.25 17.25
CA THR A 196 -0.31 2.46 17.49
C THR A 196 -0.95 3.45 16.52
N ASP A 197 -0.18 4.13 15.67
CA ASP A 197 -0.75 5.02 14.66
C ASP A 197 -1.58 4.23 13.65
N LEU A 198 -2.68 4.83 13.23
CA LEU A 198 -3.53 4.28 12.17
C LEU A 198 -2.74 4.24 10.87
N ALA A 199 -2.67 3.06 10.24
CA ALA A 199 -1.95 2.85 8.99
C ALA A 199 -2.92 2.70 7.82
N VAL A 200 -3.96 1.88 7.98
CA VAL A 200 -4.87 1.52 6.89
C VAL A 200 -6.33 1.56 7.34
N LEU A 201 -7.17 2.13 6.50
CA LEU A 201 -8.62 1.93 6.49
C LEU A 201 -8.97 0.95 5.37
N GLN A 202 -9.29 -0.28 5.75
CA GLN A 202 -9.72 -1.33 4.82
C GLN A 202 -11.23 -1.45 4.84
N TYR A 203 -11.91 -1.11 3.75
CA TYR A 203 -13.36 -1.21 3.69
C TYR A 203 -13.84 -2.64 3.48
N THR A 204 -14.89 -3.03 4.21
CA THR A 204 -15.56 -4.33 4.06
C THR A 204 -16.44 -4.39 2.80
N GLY A 205 -16.72 -5.59 2.31
CA GLY A 205 -17.76 -5.80 1.29
C GLY A 205 -19.13 -5.38 1.83
N GLY A 206 -19.86 -4.57 1.07
CA GLY A 206 -21.16 -3.99 1.45
C GLY A 206 -22.36 -4.94 1.32
N THR A 207 -22.18 -6.25 1.55
CA THR A 207 -23.24 -7.25 1.33
C THR A 207 -24.41 -7.13 2.32
N THR A 208 -24.18 -6.51 3.48
CA THR A 208 -25.17 -6.33 4.56
C THR A 208 -25.49 -4.86 4.84
N GLY A 209 -25.06 -3.94 3.97
CA GLY A 209 -25.25 -2.49 4.14
C GLY A 209 -24.08 -1.70 3.55
N LEU A 210 -23.96 -0.42 3.93
CA LEU A 210 -22.85 0.40 3.47
C LEU A 210 -21.50 -0.17 3.96
N PRO A 211 -20.45 -0.17 3.12
CA PRO A 211 -19.09 -0.54 3.52
C PRO A 211 -18.64 0.22 4.77
N LYS A 212 -17.95 -0.47 5.68
CA LYS A 212 -17.37 0.12 6.90
C LYS A 212 -15.86 0.03 6.84
N GLY A 213 -15.16 1.08 7.27
CA GLY A 213 -13.70 1.10 7.34
C GLY A 213 -13.19 0.33 8.56
N ALA A 214 -12.53 -0.82 8.34
CA ALA A 214 -11.75 -1.49 9.38
C ALA A 214 -10.45 -0.73 9.61
N MET A 215 -10.23 -0.32 10.85
CA MET A 215 -9.04 0.43 11.27
C MET A 215 -7.90 -0.51 11.61
N HIS A 216 -6.79 -0.40 10.90
CA HIS A 216 -5.56 -1.14 11.15
C HIS A 216 -4.44 -0.18 11.52
N THR A 217 -3.84 -0.37 12.70
CA THR A 217 -2.60 0.31 13.09
C THR A 217 -1.40 -0.40 12.49
N HIS A 218 -0.23 0.25 12.52
CA HIS A 218 1.03 -0.41 12.18
C HIS A 218 1.25 -1.70 12.97
N ALA A 219 0.98 -1.70 14.28
CA ALA A 219 1.11 -2.86 15.15
C ALA A 219 0.17 -4.00 14.76
N THR A 220 -1.08 -3.72 14.37
CA THR A 220 -1.99 -4.78 13.92
C THR A 220 -1.51 -5.46 12.64
N LEU A 221 -0.93 -4.69 11.71
CA LEU A 221 -0.35 -5.23 10.48
C LEU A 221 0.98 -5.94 10.76
N GLY A 222 1.79 -5.42 11.67
CA GLY A 222 3.01 -6.06 12.17
C GLY A 222 2.72 -7.40 12.85
N ALA A 223 1.60 -7.51 13.58
CA ALA A 223 1.11 -8.77 14.12
C ALA A 223 0.76 -9.78 13.02
N SER A 224 0.08 -9.35 11.94
CA SER A 224 -0.16 -10.21 10.78
C SER A 224 1.15 -10.70 10.14
N ILE A 225 2.14 -9.82 9.98
CA ILE A 225 3.47 -10.20 9.46
C ILE A 225 4.14 -11.24 10.38
N ALA A 226 4.10 -11.02 11.70
CA ALA A 226 4.68 -11.95 12.67
C ALA A 226 4.02 -13.34 12.59
N ILE A 227 2.70 -13.41 12.42
CA ILE A 227 1.97 -14.68 12.22
C ILE A 227 2.52 -15.42 11.00
N TYR A 228 2.65 -14.75 9.85
CA TYR A 228 3.19 -15.38 8.64
C TYR A 228 4.65 -15.80 8.81
N ASN A 229 5.50 -14.96 9.39
CA ASN A 229 6.90 -15.30 9.63
C ASN A 229 7.03 -16.53 10.54
N GLN A 230 6.31 -16.59 11.65
CA GLN A 230 6.30 -17.76 12.53
C GLN A 230 5.86 -19.03 11.81
N PHE A 231 4.84 -18.92 10.95
CA PHE A 231 4.36 -20.04 10.17
C PHE A 231 5.41 -20.55 9.18
N TYR A 232 6.02 -19.68 8.39
CA TYR A 232 6.99 -20.09 7.36
C TYR A 232 8.38 -20.43 7.92
N GLU A 233 8.83 -19.75 8.97
CA GLU A 233 10.13 -20.03 9.61
C GLU A 233 10.07 -21.30 10.46
N GLY A 234 8.91 -21.58 11.08
CA GLY A 234 8.67 -22.77 11.89
C GLY A 234 8.52 -24.07 11.10
N GLN A 235 8.45 -24.01 9.76
CA GLN A 235 8.39 -25.17 8.86
C GLN A 235 9.74 -25.90 8.77
N THR A 236 9.68 -27.22 8.70
CA THR A 236 10.83 -28.07 8.38
C THR A 236 11.26 -27.90 6.91
N PRO A 237 12.49 -28.28 6.54
CA PRO A 237 12.91 -28.30 5.13
C PRO A 237 11.98 -29.12 4.22
N GLU A 238 11.40 -30.20 4.74
CA GLU A 238 10.42 -31.04 4.05
C GLU A 238 9.11 -30.30 3.81
N ASP A 239 8.60 -29.56 4.81
CA ASP A 239 7.39 -28.74 4.70
C ASP A 239 7.54 -27.65 3.62
N LYS A 240 8.74 -27.08 3.48
CA LYS A 240 9.04 -26.01 2.50
C LYS A 240 9.05 -26.50 1.05
N ASN A 241 9.29 -27.80 0.83
CA ASN A 241 9.30 -28.42 -0.49
C ASN A 241 7.92 -28.97 -0.90
N GLU A 242 6.99 -29.16 0.04
CA GLU A 242 5.58 -29.34 -0.27
C GLU A 242 4.98 -28.00 -0.73
N LYS A 243 5.16 -27.68 -2.01
CA LYS A 243 4.42 -26.59 -2.67
C LYS A 243 2.92 -26.82 -2.45
N LEU A 244 2.31 -26.00 -1.58
CA LEU A 244 0.87 -25.74 -1.53
C LEU A 244 -0.01 -26.98 -1.33
N ARG A 245 -0.24 -27.40 -0.08
CA ARG A 245 -1.53 -28.03 0.24
C ARG A 245 -2.59 -26.94 0.35
N VAL A 246 -3.23 -26.66 -0.79
CA VAL A 246 -4.63 -26.22 -0.86
C VAL A 246 -5.49 -27.48 -0.80
#